data_AF-A0A1A8G082-F1
#
_entry.id   AF-A0A1A8G082-F1
#
_cell.length_a   1.000
_cell.length_b   1.000
_cell.length_c   1.000
_cell.angle_alpha   90.00
_cell.angle_beta   90.00
_cell.angle_gamma   90.00
#
_symmetry.space_group_name_H-M   'P 1'
#
loop_
_entity.id
_entity.type
_entity.pdbx_description
1 polymer ?
#
loop_
_entity_poly.entity_id
_entity_poly.type
_entity_poly.pdbx_seq_one_letter_code
_entity_poly.pdbx_strand_id
1 'polypeptide(L)'
;QLCVNTFGGFQCVTVVCPDVKNATYIKTSPMRCERNPCMSGDKVCNQAPNSISFHFLAVVSNMSAPRILFRVSAARVLGDTLRFGLGGGRGRGHFSVQRS
;
A
#
# COMPACT_ATOMS: atom_id res chain seq x y z
N GLN A 1 3.04 -10.41 -13.76
CA GLN A 1 2.98 -9.03 -14.28
C GLN A 1 1.52 -8.65 -14.39
N LEU A 2 1.10 -7.44 -13.97
CA LEU A 2 -0.28 -6.98 -14.08
C LEU A 2 -0.34 -5.85 -15.09
N CYS A 3 -1.32 -5.86 -15.99
CA CYS A 3 -1.55 -4.77 -16.92
C CYS A 3 -2.90 -4.13 -16.63
N VAL A 4 -2.90 -2.82 -16.42
CA VAL A 4 -4.09 -2.02 -16.15
C VAL A 4 -4.49 -1.26 -17.40
N ASN A 5 -5.78 -1.24 -17.72
CA ASN A 5 -6.30 -0.42 -18.80
C ASN A 5 -6.24 1.05 -18.39
N THR A 6 -5.60 1.86 -19.21
CA THR A 6 -5.59 3.32 -19.13
C THR A 6 -6.42 3.83 -20.28
N PHE A 7 -7.35 4.76 -20.10
CA PHE A 7 -8.21 5.27 -21.19
C PHE A 7 -7.43 5.57 -22.50
N GLY A 8 -7.48 4.64 -23.46
CA GLY A 8 -6.69 4.68 -24.71
C GLY A 8 -5.45 3.76 -24.80
N GLY A 9 -5.20 2.87 -23.85
CA GLY A 9 -4.04 1.96 -23.82
C GLY A 9 -3.97 1.01 -22.62
N PHE A 10 -2.83 0.34 -22.45
CA PHE A 10 -2.56 -0.52 -21.30
C PHE A 10 -1.20 -0.17 -20.68
N GLN A 11 -1.15 -0.13 -19.37
CA GLN A 11 0.09 0.04 -18.61
C GLN A 11 0.36 -1.23 -17.81
N CYS A 12 1.44 -1.94 -18.14
CA CYS A 12 1.90 -3.05 -17.34
C CYS A 12 2.74 -2.56 -16.18
N VAL A 13 2.30 -2.85 -14.96
CA VAL A 13 2.97 -2.49 -13.73
C VAL A 13 3.74 -3.71 -13.20
N THR A 14 5.03 -3.47 -12.96
CA THR A 14 5.89 -4.43 -12.29
C THR A 14 6.20 -3.90 -10.91
N VAL A 15 5.72 -4.61 -9.89
CA VAL A 15 6.01 -4.28 -8.50
C VAL A 15 7.46 -4.64 -8.20
N VAL A 16 8.20 -3.63 -7.74
CA VAL A 16 9.53 -3.74 -7.14
C VAL A 16 9.37 -3.41 -5.66
N CYS A 17 9.96 -4.24 -4.80
CA CYS A 17 9.91 -4.00 -3.37
C CYS A 17 10.67 -2.70 -3.03
N PRO A 18 10.14 -1.87 -2.12
CA PRO A 18 10.78 -0.62 -1.79
C PRO A 18 12.09 -0.89 -1.06
N ASP A 19 13.14 -0.18 -1.44
CA ASP A 19 14.38 -0.13 -0.70
C ASP A 19 14.27 0.99 0.35
N VAL A 20 14.12 0.60 1.62
CA VAL A 20 14.07 1.54 2.74
C VAL A 20 15.34 1.35 3.57
N LYS A 21 15.92 2.48 3.99
CA LYS A 21 17.25 2.52 4.62
C LYS A 21 17.45 1.54 5.80
N ASN A 22 16.37 1.21 6.52
CA ASN A 22 16.44 0.45 7.76
C ASN A 22 15.72 -0.92 7.69
N ALA A 23 15.24 -1.34 6.52
CA ALA A 23 14.59 -2.62 6.36
C ALA A 23 14.69 -3.10 4.90
N THR A 24 15.16 -4.33 4.70
CA THR A 24 15.17 -4.95 3.38
C THR A 24 13.92 -5.80 3.18
N TYR A 25 13.41 -5.82 1.95
CA TYR A 25 12.20 -6.55 1.59
C TYR A 25 12.46 -7.55 0.48
N ILE A 26 11.94 -8.76 0.63
CA ILE A 26 11.95 -9.79 -0.41
C ILE A 26 10.58 -9.95 -1.03
N LYS A 27 10.55 -10.19 -2.34
CA LYS A 27 9.33 -10.41 -3.09
C LYS A 27 8.84 -11.84 -2.87
N THR A 28 7.78 -12.01 -2.08
CA THR A 28 7.17 -13.32 -1.81
C THR A 28 6.04 -13.64 -2.79
N SER A 29 5.45 -12.62 -3.43
CA SER A 29 4.47 -12.80 -4.49
C SER A 29 4.58 -11.70 -5.54
N PRO A 30 3.92 -11.83 -6.71
CA PRO A 30 3.92 -10.78 -7.74
C PRO A 30 3.50 -9.39 -7.24
N MET A 31 2.72 -9.33 -6.15
CA MET A 31 2.12 -8.12 -5.57
C MET A 31 2.41 -7.94 -4.08
N ARG A 32 3.30 -8.74 -3.50
CA ARG A 32 3.58 -8.71 -2.06
C ARG A 32 5.07 -8.80 -1.80
N CYS A 33 5.51 -7.96 -0.87
CA CYS A 33 6.84 -7.93 -0.33
C CYS A 33 6.77 -8.19 1.18
N GLU A 34 7.72 -8.95 1.69
CA GLU A 34 7.85 -9.23 3.13
C GLU A 34 9.20 -8.77 3.62
N ARG A 35 9.21 -8.23 4.84
CA ARG A 35 10.43 -7.71 5.47
C ARG A 35 11.35 -8.88 5.80
N ASN A 36 12.63 -8.76 5.47
CA ASN A 36 13.63 -9.71 5.92
C ASN A 36 13.76 -9.68 7.46
N PRO A 37 14.21 -10.78 8.08
CA PRO A 37 14.46 -10.81 9.52
C PRO A 37 15.39 -9.66 9.95
N CYS A 38 14.95 -8.89 10.95
CA CYS A 38 15.76 -7.81 11.52
C CYS A 38 16.87 -8.40 12.41
N MET A 39 18.04 -7.76 12.44
CA MET A 39 19.08 -8.12 13.40
C MET A 39 18.64 -7.81 14.83
N SER A 40 19.13 -8.61 15.79
CA SER A 40 18.76 -8.46 17.20
C SER A 40 19.12 -7.06 17.72
N GLY A 41 18.13 -6.33 18.23
CA GLY A 41 18.29 -4.98 18.76
C GLY A 41 17.98 -3.83 17.80
N ASP A 42 17.75 -4.10 16.51
CA ASP A 42 17.36 -3.04 15.56
C ASP A 42 15.88 -2.65 15.72
N LYS A 43 15.64 -1.65 16.58
CA LYS A 43 14.30 -1.13 16.83
C LYS A 43 13.68 -0.49 15.59
N VAL A 44 14.50 0.10 14.71
CA VAL A 44 14.02 0.83 13.54
C VAL A 44 13.52 -0.16 12.49
N CYS A 45 14.24 -1.26 12.28
CA CYS A 45 13.79 -2.35 11.44
C CYS A 45 12.48 -2.96 11.95
N ASN A 46 12.37 -3.21 13.27
CA ASN A 46 11.17 -3.78 13.88
C ASN A 46 9.93 -2.89 13.72
N GLN A 47 10.09 -1.56 13.73
CA GLN A 47 9.01 -0.59 13.50
C GLN A 47 8.58 -0.49 12.03
N ALA A 48 9.40 -0.97 11.09
CA ALA A 48 9.03 -0.99 9.68
C ALA A 48 7.84 -1.96 9.43
N PRO A 49 7.08 -1.80 8.33
CA PRO A 49 6.00 -2.72 7.99
C PRO A 49 6.50 -4.17 7.81
N ASN A 50 5.82 -5.16 8.40
CA ASN A 50 6.16 -6.57 8.21
C ASN A 50 5.94 -7.05 6.77
N SER A 51 4.88 -6.55 6.12
CA SER A 51 4.52 -6.88 4.75
C SER A 51 3.96 -5.67 4.03
N ILE A 52 4.23 -5.57 2.73
CA ILE A 52 3.72 -4.53 1.84
C ILE A 52 3.01 -5.21 0.68
N SER A 53 1.73 -4.89 0.51
CA SER A 53 0.89 -5.42 -0.56
C SER A 53 0.51 -4.31 -1.53
N PHE A 54 0.58 -4.61 -2.82
CA PHE A 54 0.29 -3.67 -3.90
C PHE A 54 -1.05 -4.03 -4.53
N HIS A 55 -1.96 -3.06 -4.52
CA HIS A 55 -3.28 -3.18 -5.12
C HIS A 55 -3.48 -2.06 -6.13
N PHE A 56 -3.91 -2.43 -7.34
CA PHE A 56 -4.18 -1.48 -8.42
C PHE A 56 -5.69 -1.44 -8.65
N LEU A 57 -6.26 -0.25 -8.56
CA LEU A 57 -7.69 -0.01 -8.75
C LEU A 57 -7.85 0.91 -9.97
N ALA A 58 -8.60 0.45 -10.97
CA ALA A 58 -9.01 1.31 -12.07
C ALA A 58 -10.14 2.23 -11.58
N VAL A 59 -9.99 3.53 -11.85
CA VAL A 59 -11.03 4.55 -11.59
C VAL A 59 -11.44 5.17 -12.91
N VAL A 60 -12.72 5.53 -13.05
CA VAL A 60 -13.20 6.18 -14.27
C VAL A 60 -12.66 7.61 -14.36
N SER A 61 -12.41 8.06 -15.59
CA SER A 61 -12.03 9.46 -15.84
C SER A 61 -13.22 10.39 -15.56
N ASN A 62 -12.92 11.66 -15.26
CA ASN A 62 -13.92 12.71 -15.06
C ASN A 62 -14.97 12.44 -13.96
N MET A 63 -14.57 11.79 -12.87
CA MET A 63 -15.44 11.67 -11.69
C MET A 63 -15.59 13.01 -10.99
N SER A 64 -16.80 13.33 -10.54
CA SER A 64 -17.04 14.43 -9.62
C SER A 64 -16.48 14.11 -8.22
N ALA A 65 -15.81 15.09 -7.62
CA ALA A 65 -15.33 15.04 -6.24
C ALA A 65 -16.29 15.80 -5.30
N PRO A 66 -16.47 15.36 -4.04
CA PRO A 66 -15.88 14.19 -3.40
C PRO A 66 -16.62 12.87 -3.72
N ARG A 67 -15.89 11.75 -3.82
CA ARG A 67 -16.46 10.42 -4.05
C ARG A 67 -15.65 9.33 -3.36
N ILE A 68 -16.34 8.31 -2.83
CA ILE A 68 -15.71 7.15 -2.18
C ILE A 68 -15.07 6.27 -3.27
N LEU A 69 -13.76 6.04 -3.16
CA LEU A 69 -13.00 5.22 -4.11
C LEU A 69 -12.96 3.75 -3.71
N PHE A 70 -12.67 3.47 -2.45
CA PHE A 70 -12.62 2.13 -1.88
C PHE A 70 -12.84 2.19 -0.36
N ARG A 71 -13.17 1.05 0.24
CA ARG A 71 -13.25 0.88 1.69
C ARG A 71 -12.14 -0.07 2.13
N VAL A 72 -11.53 0.23 3.28
CA VAL A 72 -10.52 -0.61 3.91
C VAL A 72 -11.02 -1.03 5.28
N SER A 73 -10.86 -2.30 5.59
CA SER A 73 -11.06 -2.88 6.90
C SER A 73 -9.91 -3.83 7.20
N ALA A 74 -9.67 -4.08 8.49
CA ALA A 74 -8.71 -5.08 8.94
C ALA A 74 -9.39 -6.00 9.95
N ALA A 75 -9.00 -7.27 9.93
CA ALA A 75 -9.41 -8.22 10.96
C ALA A 75 -8.84 -7.75 12.30
N ARG A 76 -9.70 -7.64 13.32
CA ARG A 76 -9.25 -7.31 14.67
C ARG A 76 -8.91 -8.59 15.41
N VAL A 77 -7.68 -8.66 15.94
CA VAL A 77 -7.37 -9.59 17.03
C VAL A 77 -7.70 -8.88 18.34
N LEU A 78 -8.24 -9.61 19.32
CA LEU A 78 -8.54 -9.06 20.64
C LEU A 78 -7.29 -8.38 21.23
N GLY A 79 -7.38 -7.08 21.50
CA GLY A 79 -6.27 -6.26 22.02
C GLY A 79 -5.62 -5.33 21.00
N ASP A 80 -5.85 -5.50 19.70
CA ASP A 80 -5.24 -4.65 18.69
C ASP A 80 -5.96 -3.30 18.51
N THR A 81 -5.17 -2.23 18.42
CA THR A 81 -5.65 -0.90 18.01
C THR A 81 -5.32 -0.66 16.54
N LEU A 82 -6.34 -0.63 15.68
CA LEU A 82 -6.17 -0.36 14.25
C LEU A 82 -6.13 1.15 13.98
N ARG A 83 -5.14 1.59 13.20
CA ARG A 83 -5.02 2.97 12.71
C ARG A 83 -4.96 2.96 11.19
N PHE A 84 -5.82 3.77 10.58
CA PHE A 84 -5.86 3.96 9.13
C PHE A 84 -5.43 5.38 8.81
N GLY A 85 -4.60 5.55 7.79
CA GLY A 85 -4.10 6.85 7.39
C GLY A 85 -3.49 6.80 5.99
N LEU A 86 -3.22 7.97 5.44
CA LEU A 86 -2.55 8.11 4.14
C LEU A 86 -1.05 8.28 4.40
N GLY A 87 -0.23 7.33 3.93
CA GLY A 87 1.22 7.35 4.09
C GLY A 87 1.96 8.37 3.20
N GLY A 88 1.25 9.09 2.32
CA GLY A 88 1.82 10.07 1.38
C GLY A 88 1.82 9.59 -0.08
N GLY A 89 2.51 10.32 -0.95
CA GLY A 89 2.60 10.06 -2.39
C GLY A 89 2.14 11.24 -3.26
N ARG A 90 2.07 11.04 -4.58
CA ARG A 90 1.73 12.08 -5.58
C ARG A 90 0.28 12.59 -5.52
N GLY A 91 -0.52 12.18 -4.53
CA GLY A 91 -1.93 12.54 -4.37
C GLY A 91 -2.25 13.36 -3.12
N ARG A 92 -1.24 13.98 -2.49
CA ARG A 92 -1.43 14.77 -1.27
C ARG A 92 -2.45 15.90 -1.53
N GLY A 93 -3.47 16.01 -0.70
CA GLY A 93 -4.55 17.01 -0.85
C GLY A 93 -5.72 16.61 -1.73
N HIS A 94 -5.59 15.53 -2.52
CA HIS A 94 -6.69 15.02 -3.37
C HIS A 94 -7.47 13.87 -2.74
N PHE A 95 -6.85 13.14 -1.82
CA PHE A 95 -7.46 12.00 -1.13
C PHE A 95 -7.60 12.28 0.35
N SER A 96 -8.69 11.78 0.94
CA SER A 96 -8.94 11.81 2.37
C SER A 96 -9.41 10.44 2.85
N VAL A 97 -9.19 10.17 4.14
CA VAL A 97 -9.70 8.97 4.81
C VAL A 97 -10.85 9.40 5.70
N GLN A 98 -12.02 8.82 5.47
CA GLN A 98 -13.20 9.04 6.30
C GLN A 98 -13.46 7.78 7.14
N ARG A 99 -13.62 7.98 8.45
CA ARG A 99 -14.05 6.91 9.37
C ARG A 99 -15.56 6.75 9.25
N SER A 100 -16.01 5.52 9.02
CA SER A 100 -17.41 5.11 9.09
C SER A 100 -17.90 4.98 10.52
#